data_AF-A0A6C0B0X4-F1
#
_entry.id   AF-A0A6C0B0X4-F1
#
_cell.length_a   1.000
_cell.length_b   1.000
_cell.length_c   1.000
_cell.angle_alpha   90.00
_cell.angle_beta   90.00
_cell.angle_gamma   90.00
#
_symmetry.space_group_name_H-M   'P 1'
#
loop_
_entity.id
_entity.type
_entity.pdbx_description
1 polymer ?
#
loop_
_entity_poly.entity_id
_entity_poly.type
_entity_poly.pdbx_seq_one_letter_code
_entity_poly.pdbx_strand_id
1 'polypeptide(L)'
;MSLPETDINDVTEKVKEYADICKTIKITQEKMKVLNKKKKELYKVVVPKLKSTNVTKCNLPFGTLKVVKTKRKVTPNKVSMKDKYISFFNTRALDQDYINGSAEEKSEILFKYIYVDNIEFKEESTISMTYSKEFRDQFKQLNV
;
A
#
# COMPACT_ATOMS: atom_id res chain seq x y z
N MET A 1 -9.79 -58.94 -6.42
CA MET A 1 -10.94 -58.03 -6.52
C MET A 1 -10.51 -56.88 -7.41
N SER A 2 -10.96 -56.90 -8.65
CA SER A 2 -10.68 -55.86 -9.65
C SER A 2 -11.69 -54.73 -9.46
N LEU A 3 -11.23 -53.49 -9.33
CA LEU A 3 -12.11 -52.31 -9.35
C LEU A 3 -12.80 -52.23 -10.73
N PRO A 4 -14.11 -51.89 -10.80
CA PRO A 4 -14.84 -51.84 -12.06
C PRO A 4 -14.27 -50.74 -12.97
N GLU A 5 -14.00 -51.08 -14.24
CA GLU A 5 -13.31 -50.23 -15.23
C GLU A 5 -13.97 -48.86 -15.46
N THR A 6 -15.26 -48.73 -15.15
CA THR A 6 -16.02 -47.47 -15.21
C THR A 6 -15.56 -46.43 -14.18
N ASP A 7 -15.15 -46.82 -12.98
CA ASP A 7 -14.71 -45.87 -11.94
C ASP A 7 -13.31 -45.31 -12.24
N ILE A 8 -12.46 -46.07 -12.93
CA ILE A 8 -11.09 -45.65 -13.28
C ILE A 8 -11.12 -44.60 -14.41
N ASN A 9 -12.06 -44.73 -15.35
CA ASN A 9 -12.20 -43.77 -16.45
C ASN A 9 -12.75 -42.41 -15.96
N ASP A 10 -13.73 -42.39 -15.06
CA ASP A 10 -14.27 -41.15 -14.48
C ASP A 10 -13.20 -40.40 -13.66
N VAL A 11 -12.44 -41.12 -12.84
CA VAL A 11 -11.30 -40.55 -12.10
C VAL A 11 -10.24 -39.99 -13.07
N THR A 12 -9.98 -40.69 -14.17
CA THR A 12 -9.00 -40.23 -15.18
C THR A 12 -9.45 -38.95 -15.89
N GLU A 13 -10.73 -38.82 -16.22
CA GLU A 13 -11.27 -37.59 -16.80
C GLU A 13 -11.22 -36.42 -15.81
N LYS A 14 -11.58 -36.65 -14.55
CA LYS A 14 -11.48 -35.63 -13.49
C LYS A 14 -10.04 -35.18 -13.24
N VAL A 15 -9.07 -36.09 -13.30
CA VAL A 15 -7.65 -35.76 -13.19
C VAL A 15 -7.16 -34.92 -14.38
N LYS A 16 -7.64 -35.20 -15.60
CA LYS A 16 -7.35 -34.36 -16.78
C LYS A 16 -7.92 -32.95 -16.64
N GLU A 17 -9.19 -32.85 -16.23
CA GLU A 17 -9.86 -31.56 -15.98
C GLU A 17 -9.10 -30.74 -14.91
N TYR A 18 -8.72 -31.37 -13.80
CA TYR A 18 -7.91 -30.74 -12.75
C TYR A 18 -6.54 -30.25 -13.27
N ALA A 19 -5.86 -31.07 -14.08
CA ALA A 19 -4.57 -30.70 -14.64
C ALA A 19 -4.67 -29.49 -15.59
N ASP A 20 -5.73 -29.42 -16.40
CA ASP A 20 -5.95 -28.31 -17.33
C ASP A 20 -6.37 -27.02 -16.62
N ILE A 21 -7.17 -27.10 -15.55
CA ILE A 21 -7.44 -25.97 -14.65
C ILE A 21 -6.13 -25.48 -14.02
N CYS A 22 -5.28 -26.39 -13.52
CA CYS A 22 -3.99 -26.03 -12.93
C CYS A 22 -3.06 -25.33 -13.93
N LYS A 23 -3.02 -25.78 -15.19
CA LYS A 23 -2.28 -25.09 -16.27
C LYS A 23 -2.83 -23.69 -16.51
N THR A 24 -4.16 -23.56 -16.61
CA THR A 24 -4.84 -22.27 -16.84
C THR A 24 -4.56 -21.28 -15.72
N ILE A 25 -4.57 -21.74 -14.46
CA ILE A 25 -4.22 -20.92 -13.29
C ILE A 25 -2.76 -20.43 -13.41
N LYS A 26 -1.81 -21.31 -13.71
CA LYS A 26 -0.40 -20.92 -13.85
C LYS A 26 -0.19 -19.88 -14.95
N ILE A 27 -0.80 -20.08 -16.13
CA ILE A 27 -0.72 -19.12 -17.24
C ILE A 27 -1.32 -17.77 -16.82
N THR A 28 -2.46 -17.79 -16.14
CA THR A 28 -3.14 -16.58 -15.66
C THR A 28 -2.31 -15.84 -14.62
N GLN A 29 -1.66 -16.55 -13.69
CA GLN A 29 -0.76 -15.97 -12.70
C GLN A 29 0.44 -15.27 -13.36
N GLU A 30 1.06 -15.89 -14.36
CA GLU A 30 2.16 -15.28 -15.12
C GLU A 30 1.70 -14.02 -15.87
N LYS A 31 0.56 -14.09 -16.57
CA LYS A 31 -0.05 -12.90 -17.20
C LYS A 31 -0.33 -11.79 -16.17
N MET A 32 -0.81 -12.14 -14.99
CA MET A 32 -1.09 -11.19 -13.92
C MET A 32 0.19 -10.54 -13.38
N LYS A 33 1.30 -11.28 -13.27
CA LYS A 33 2.61 -10.72 -12.92
C LYS A 33 3.06 -9.67 -13.95
N VAL A 34 2.95 -9.99 -15.25
CA VAL A 34 3.32 -9.07 -16.34
C VAL A 34 2.46 -7.80 -16.29
N LEU A 35 1.14 -7.94 -16.16
CA LEU A 35 0.22 -6.79 -16.05
C LEU A 35 0.51 -5.93 -14.82
N ASN A 36 0.80 -6.55 -13.67
CA ASN A 36 1.18 -5.82 -12.46
C ASN A 36 2.50 -5.07 -12.61
N LYS A 37 3.48 -5.64 -13.32
CA LYS A 37 4.75 -4.96 -13.63
C LYS A 37 4.50 -3.74 -14.52
N LYS A 38 3.75 -3.91 -15.61
CA LYS A 38 3.39 -2.81 -16.53
C LYS A 38 2.59 -1.71 -15.83
N LYS A 39 1.67 -2.07 -14.93
CA LYS A 39 0.93 -1.13 -14.07
C LYS A 39 1.89 -0.28 -13.21
N LYS A 40 2.89 -0.90 -12.58
CA LYS A 40 3.90 -0.18 -11.77
C LYS A 40 4.76 0.75 -12.62
N GLU A 41 5.15 0.33 -13.81
CA GLU A 41 5.93 1.16 -14.75
C GLU A 41 5.14 2.39 -15.20
N LEU A 42 3.88 2.20 -15.63
CA LEU A 42 3.00 3.31 -16.01
C LEU A 42 2.72 4.24 -14.83
N TYR A 43 2.56 3.72 -13.63
CA TYR A 43 2.40 4.53 -12.42
C TYR A 43 3.59 5.49 -12.20
N LYS A 44 4.82 5.02 -12.41
CA LYS A 44 6.03 5.86 -12.32
C LYS A 44 6.08 6.97 -13.37
N VAL A 45 5.37 6.82 -14.49
CA VAL A 45 5.30 7.84 -15.56
C VAL A 45 4.16 8.82 -15.32
N VAL A 46 2.99 8.32 -14.92
CA VAL A 46 1.76 9.12 -14.80
C VAL A 46 1.77 9.99 -13.53
N VAL A 47 2.22 9.47 -12.38
CA VAL A 47 2.23 10.25 -11.12
C VAL A 47 3.06 11.53 -11.23
N PRO A 48 4.33 11.51 -11.71
CA PRO A 48 5.12 12.72 -11.78
C PRO A 48 4.53 13.75 -12.74
N LYS A 49 3.98 13.30 -13.89
CA LYS A 49 3.32 14.16 -14.86
C LYS A 49 2.10 14.86 -14.27
N LEU A 50 1.24 14.13 -13.57
CA LEU A 50 0.07 14.72 -12.89
C LEU A 50 0.47 15.73 -11.81
N LYS A 51 1.57 15.45 -11.08
CA LYS A 51 2.13 16.39 -10.11
C LYS A 51 2.65 17.66 -10.77
N SER A 52 3.42 17.55 -11.85
CA SER A 52 3.98 18.71 -12.55
C SER A 52 2.91 19.59 -13.19
N THR A 53 1.80 18.99 -13.64
CA THR A 53 0.69 19.74 -14.24
C THR A 53 -0.37 20.19 -13.23
N ASN A 54 -0.18 19.95 -11.93
CA ASN A 54 -1.16 20.22 -10.86
C ASN A 54 -2.56 19.62 -11.12
N VAL A 55 -2.64 18.53 -11.87
CA VAL A 55 -3.91 17.85 -12.18
C VAL A 55 -4.24 16.87 -11.06
N THR A 56 -5.22 17.23 -10.24
CA THR A 56 -5.70 16.41 -9.11
C THR A 56 -6.73 15.36 -9.53
N LYS A 57 -7.44 15.57 -10.65
CA LYS A 57 -8.48 14.69 -11.17
C LYS A 57 -8.45 14.68 -12.70
N CYS A 58 -8.50 13.49 -13.30
CA CYS A 58 -8.65 13.28 -14.73
C CYS A 58 -9.86 12.38 -14.98
N ASN A 59 -10.83 12.87 -15.75
CA ASN A 59 -12.00 12.08 -16.17
C ASN A 59 -11.64 11.33 -17.45
N LEU A 60 -11.85 10.03 -17.45
CA LEU A 60 -11.61 9.12 -18.56
C LEU A 60 -12.95 8.50 -18.98
N PRO A 61 -13.11 8.05 -20.23
CA PRO A 61 -14.35 7.40 -20.68
C PRO A 61 -14.78 6.21 -19.80
N PHE A 62 -13.81 5.49 -19.22
CA PHE A 62 -14.03 4.32 -18.38
C PHE A 62 -13.95 4.61 -16.87
N GLY A 63 -13.78 5.87 -16.45
CA GLY A 63 -13.72 6.20 -15.03
C GLY A 63 -13.03 7.51 -14.69
N THR A 64 -12.52 7.61 -13.47
CA THR A 64 -11.86 8.82 -12.98
C THR A 64 -10.57 8.44 -12.28
N LEU A 65 -9.48 9.10 -12.69
CA LEU A 65 -8.19 9.05 -12.06
C LEU A 65 -8.06 10.23 -11.08
N LYS A 66 -7.71 9.97 -9.82
CA LYS A 66 -7.50 11.00 -8.80
C LYS A 66 -6.13 10.86 -8.15
N VAL A 67 -5.46 11.97 -7.94
CA VAL A 67 -4.26 12.03 -7.08
C VAL A 67 -4.72 12.17 -5.64
N VAL A 68 -4.49 11.15 -4.83
CA VAL A 68 -4.80 11.13 -3.40
C VAL A 68 -3.53 11.49 -2.64
N LYS A 69 -3.58 12.57 -1.87
CA LYS A 69 -2.51 12.94 -0.94
C LYS A 69 -2.83 12.31 0.42
N THR A 70 -1.98 11.41 0.87
CA THR A 70 -2.07 10.79 2.20
C THR A 70 -0.94 11.32 3.07
N LYS A 71 -1.30 11.84 4.24
CA LYS A 71 -0.36 12.16 5.31
C LYS A 71 -0.30 10.96 6.26
N ARG A 72 0.87 10.37 6.42
CA ARG A 72 1.09 9.29 7.38
C ARG A 72 2.07 9.72 8.46
N LYS A 73 1.76 9.41 9.72
CA LYS A 73 2.69 9.56 10.83
C LYS A 73 3.90 8.65 10.57
N VAL A 74 5.10 9.21 10.60
CA VAL A 74 6.33 8.44 10.47
C VAL A 74 6.59 7.76 11.81
N THR A 75 6.66 6.43 11.80
CA THR A 75 7.11 5.70 12.98
C THR A 75 8.57 6.07 13.25
N PRO A 76 8.91 6.48 14.48
CA PRO A 76 10.29 6.83 14.80
C PRO A 76 11.20 5.61 14.58
N ASN A 77 12.27 5.79 13.83
CA ASN A 77 13.31 4.77 13.66
C ASN A 77 14.51 5.10 14.57
N LYS A 78 15.35 4.11 14.86
CA LYS A 78 16.47 4.26 15.82
C LYS A 78 17.40 5.43 15.52
N VAL A 79 17.67 5.70 14.24
CA VAL A 79 18.54 6.81 13.81
C VAL A 79 17.85 8.15 14.08
N SER A 80 16.61 8.32 13.59
CA SER A 80 15.82 9.53 13.82
C SER A 80 15.58 9.83 15.31
N MET A 81 15.48 8.79 16.14
CA MET A 81 15.32 8.96 17.59
C MET A 81 16.56 9.56 18.22
N LYS A 82 17.76 9.10 17.83
CA LYS A 82 19.02 9.66 18.32
C LYS A 82 19.10 11.16 18.02
N ASP A 83 18.76 11.56 16.80
CA ASP A 83 18.79 12.96 16.38
C ASP A 83 17.75 13.80 17.17
N LYS A 84 16.59 13.23 17.46
CA LYS A 84 15.55 13.87 18.30
C LYS A 84 16.00 14.06 19.75
N TYR A 85 16.68 13.09 20.34
CA TYR A 85 17.27 13.24 21.68
C TYR A 85 18.33 14.35 21.67
N ILE A 86 19.23 14.36 20.69
CA ILE A 86 20.25 15.41 20.57
C ILE A 86 19.59 16.79 20.41
N SER A 87 18.57 16.89 19.55
CA SER A 87 17.79 18.12 19.34
C SER A 87 17.14 18.60 20.64
N PHE A 88 16.57 17.69 21.43
CA PHE A 88 16.01 18.02 22.74
C PHE A 88 17.07 18.63 23.67
N PHE A 89 18.22 17.97 23.81
CA PHE A 89 19.28 18.44 24.71
C PHE A 89 19.92 19.75 24.26
N ASN A 90 19.89 20.06 22.97
CA ASN A 90 20.38 21.32 22.43
C ASN A 90 19.36 22.47 22.49
N THR A 91 18.08 22.17 22.74
CA THR A 91 17.00 23.18 22.73
C THR A 91 16.26 23.21 24.06
N ARG A 92 15.36 22.23 24.29
CA ARG A 92 14.46 22.17 25.43
C ARG A 92 15.13 21.85 26.77
N ALA A 93 16.25 21.14 26.78
CA ALA A 93 16.92 20.80 28.04
C ALA A 93 17.58 22.02 28.73
N LEU A 94 17.66 23.15 28.03
CA LEU A 94 18.17 24.41 28.55
C LEU A 94 17.07 25.26 29.20
N ASP A 95 15.80 24.88 29.04
CA ASP A 95 14.67 25.60 29.62
C ASP A 95 14.65 25.45 31.15
N GLN A 96 14.33 26.54 31.86
CA GLN A 96 14.25 26.55 33.33
C GLN A 96 13.24 25.51 33.85
N ASP A 97 12.14 25.30 33.14
CA ASP A 97 11.12 24.30 33.46
C ASP A 97 11.70 22.88 33.46
N TYR A 98 12.56 22.58 32.48
CA TYR A 98 13.25 21.29 32.43
C TYR A 98 14.33 21.20 33.50
N ILE A 99 15.12 22.26 33.72
CA ILE A 99 16.23 22.23 34.69
C ILE A 99 15.72 22.04 36.13
N ASN A 100 14.70 22.81 36.51
CA ASN A 100 14.17 22.86 37.87
C ASN A 100 13.14 21.75 38.17
N GLY A 101 12.66 21.05 37.13
CA GLY A 101 11.72 19.95 37.28
C GLY A 101 12.30 18.76 38.06
N SER A 102 11.40 18.05 38.72
CA SER A 102 11.62 16.71 39.25
C SER A 102 11.97 15.70 38.14
N ALA A 103 12.44 14.50 38.52
CA ALA A 103 12.75 13.45 37.56
C ALA A 103 11.52 13.06 36.71
N GLU A 104 10.33 13.04 37.32
CA GLU A 104 9.06 12.73 36.66
C GLU A 104 8.72 13.81 35.62
N GLU A 105 8.78 15.09 36.00
CA GLU A 105 8.50 16.22 35.10
C GLU A 105 9.49 16.26 33.93
N LYS A 106 10.78 16.04 34.20
CA LYS A 106 11.81 15.93 33.16
C LYS A 106 11.50 14.82 32.16
N SER A 107 11.06 13.67 32.65
CA SER A 107 10.70 12.53 31.79
C SER A 107 9.48 12.83 30.92
N GLU A 108 8.48 13.51 31.47
CA GLU A 108 7.25 13.88 30.76
C GLU A 108 7.53 14.93 29.67
N ILE A 109 8.37 15.92 29.96
CA ILE A 109 8.79 16.96 29.01
C ILE A 109 9.55 16.32 27.84
N LEU A 110 10.48 15.42 28.13
CA LEU A 110 11.23 14.67 27.11
C LEU A 110 10.29 13.80 26.25
N PHE A 111 9.35 13.10 26.89
CA PHE A 111 8.38 12.26 26.20
C PHE A 111 7.51 13.08 25.23
N LYS A 112 6.94 14.19 25.70
CA LYS A 112 6.12 15.10 24.88
C LYS A 112 6.90 15.63 23.69
N TYR A 113 8.12 16.11 23.92
CA TYR A 113 8.94 16.64 22.83
C TYR A 113 9.17 15.62 21.70
N ILE A 114 9.48 14.37 22.06
CA ILE A 114 9.87 13.34 21.09
C ILE A 114 8.66 12.72 20.37
N TYR A 115 7.58 12.47 21.11
CA TYR A 115 6.47 11.63 20.63
C TYR A 115 5.18 12.39 20.34
N VAL A 116 5.05 13.62 20.83
CA VAL A 116 3.85 14.46 20.68
C VAL A 116 4.15 15.67 19.81
N ASP A 117 5.16 16.47 20.16
CA ASP A 117 5.37 17.78 19.55
C ASP A 117 6.16 17.69 18.23
N ASN A 118 7.18 16.82 18.17
CA ASN A 118 8.00 16.63 16.97
C ASN A 118 7.62 15.37 16.19
N ILE A 119 6.31 15.14 16.02
CA ILE A 119 5.83 14.06 15.15
C ILE A 119 6.10 14.43 13.69
N GLU A 120 6.92 13.62 13.03
CA GLU A 120 7.14 13.74 11.59
C GLU A 120 5.98 13.12 10.82
N PHE A 121 5.50 13.84 9.81
CA PHE A 121 4.52 13.35 8.86
C PHE A 121 5.17 13.23 7.49
N LYS A 122 4.99 12.06 6.86
CA LYS A 122 5.39 11.86 5.47
C LYS A 122 4.17 12.05 4.59
N GLU A 123 4.28 12.98 3.65
CA GLU A 123 3.31 13.10 2.56
C GLU A 123 3.64 12.10 1.47
N GLU A 124 2.65 11.29 1.10
CA GLU A 124 2.72 10.42 -0.07
C GLU A 124 1.57 10.77 -1.01
N SER A 125 1.86 10.82 -2.31
CA SER A 125 0.83 11.00 -3.33
C SER A 125 0.63 9.68 -4.06
N THR A 126 -0.60 9.18 -4.04
CA THR A 126 -0.99 7.99 -4.75
C THR A 126 -2.00 8.30 -5.85
N ILE A 127 -2.13 7.41 -6.82
CA ILE A 127 -3.21 7.49 -7.81
C ILE A 127 -4.28 6.47 -7.46
N SER A 128 -5.51 6.93 -7.34
CA SER A 128 -6.70 6.11 -7.24
C SER A 128 -7.50 6.16 -8.54
N MET A 129 -7.96 5.01 -9.01
CA MET A 129 -8.82 4.87 -10.19
C MET A 129 -10.20 4.41 -9.74
N THR A 130 -11.24 5.14 -10.11
CA THR A 130 -12.64 4.75 -9.91
C THR A 130 -13.26 4.46 -11.27
N TYR A 131 -13.70 3.23 -11.51
CA TYR A 131 -14.35 2.87 -12.77
C TYR A 131 -15.80 3.36 -12.85
N SER A 132 -16.27 3.68 -14.05
CA SER A 132 -17.68 3.99 -14.29
C SER A 132 -18.58 2.80 -13.94
N LYS A 133 -19.87 3.05 -13.76
CA LYS A 133 -20.86 1.99 -13.45
C LYS A 133 -20.94 0.98 -14.60
N GLU A 134 -21.06 1.49 -15.83
CA GLU A 134 -21.09 0.70 -17.07
C GLU A 134 -19.89 -0.23 -17.19
N PHE A 135 -18.68 0.29 -16.94
CA PHE A 135 -17.46 -0.50 -17.02
C PHE A 135 -17.39 -1.56 -15.90
N ARG A 136 -17.90 -1.26 -14.69
CA ARG A 136 -17.99 -2.23 -13.60
C ARG A 136 -18.97 -3.35 -13.88
N ASP A 137 -20.09 -3.05 -14.53
CA ASP A 137 -21.12 -4.04 -14.80
C ASP A 137 -20.69 -5.05 -15.87
N GLN A 138 -19.77 -4.68 -16.79
CA GLN A 138 -19.12 -5.64 -17.69
C GLN A 138 -18.31 -6.72 -16.96
N PHE A 139 -17.68 -6.39 -15.82
CA PHE A 139 -16.93 -7.40 -15.04
C PHE A 139 -17.84 -8.35 -14.26
N LYS A 140 -19.06 -7.94 -13.90
CA LYS A 140 -20.00 -8.83 -13.21
C LYS A 140 -20.54 -9.93 -14.12
N GLN A 141 -20.54 -9.70 -15.42
CA GLN A 141 -20.93 -10.68 -16.44
C GLN A 141 -19.85 -11.76 -16.68
N LEU A 142 -18.66 -11.61 -16.09
CA LEU A 142 -17.56 -12.59 -16.14
C LEU A 142 -17.57 -13.58 -14.97
N ASN A 143 -18.48 -13.44 -14.00
CA ASN A 143 -18.70 -14.47 -12.98
C ASN A 143 -19.53 -15.61 -13.60
N VAL A 144 -18.83 -16.63 -14.07
CA VAL A 144 -19.36 -18.00 -14.20
C VAL A 144 -19.40 -18.61 -12.80
#